data_AF-A0A845E724-F1
#
_entry.id   AF-A0A845E724-F1
#
_cell.length_a   1.000
_cell.length_b   1.000
_cell.length_c   1.000
_cell.angle_alpha   90.00
_cell.angle_beta   90.00
_cell.angle_gamma   90.00
#
_symmetry.space_group_name_H-M   'P 1'
#
loop_
_entity.id
_entity.type
_entity.pdbx_description
1 polymer ?
#
loop_
_entity_poly.entity_id
_entity_poly.type
_entity_poly.pdbx_seq_one_letter_code
_entity_poly.pdbx_strand_id
1 'polypeptide(L)'
;MQGILAMWLDEDGRLGVIERKDERFGSSFHPIKRDEKTREMIIINNLWYTTYTGARHYFRLNTNDYRVSGRMQKVDGMQWALRESS
;
A
#
# COMPACT_ATOMS: atom_id res chain seq x y z
N MET A 1 -4.57 -7.72 -10.47
CA MET A 1 -4.76 -6.38 -9.88
C MET A 1 -5.27 -5.40 -10.93
N GLN A 2 -6.57 -5.37 -11.22
CA GLN A 2 -7.17 -4.31 -12.06
C GLN A 2 -7.67 -3.16 -11.16
N GLY A 3 -7.54 -1.92 -11.63
CA GLY A 3 -8.09 -0.74 -10.92
C GLY A 3 -7.21 -0.09 -9.86
N ILE A 4 -5.93 -0.44 -9.76
CA ILE A 4 -4.96 0.30 -8.94
C ILE A 4 -4.47 1.51 -9.74
N LEU A 5 -4.64 2.71 -9.16
CA LEU A 5 -4.23 3.98 -9.78
C LEU A 5 -2.80 4.37 -9.38
N ALA A 6 -2.43 4.08 -8.14
CA ALA A 6 -1.12 4.38 -7.59
C ALA A 6 -0.78 3.45 -6.42
N MET A 7 0.51 3.33 -6.13
CA MET A 7 1.02 2.59 -4.98
C MET A 7 2.16 3.37 -4.33
N TRP A 8 2.20 3.35 -3.00
CA TRP A 8 3.29 3.86 -2.19
C TRP A 8 3.78 2.74 -1.30
N LEU A 9 5.08 2.48 -1.30
CA LEU A 9 5.71 1.45 -0.47
C LEU A 9 6.71 2.09 0.48
N ASP A 10 6.93 1.45 1.62
CA ASP A 10 8.02 1.75 2.53
C ASP A 10 9.38 1.37 1.92
N GLU A 11 10.47 1.73 2.61
CA GLU A 11 11.83 1.54 2.06
C GLU A 11 12.16 0.06 1.80
N ASP A 12 11.62 -0.82 2.63
CA ASP A 12 11.80 -2.28 2.52
C ASP A 12 10.82 -2.93 1.52
N GLY A 13 9.86 -2.18 0.99
CA GLY A 13 8.83 -2.70 0.08
C GLY A 13 7.91 -3.74 0.74
N ARG A 14 7.75 -3.72 2.06
CA ARG A 14 6.94 -4.66 2.85
C ARG A 14 5.58 -4.10 3.19
N LEU A 15 5.47 -2.80 3.39
CA LEU A 15 4.23 -2.13 3.78
C LEU A 15 3.96 -0.96 2.86
N GLY A 16 2.69 -0.59 2.70
CA GLY A 16 2.37 0.47 1.77
C GLY A 16 0.91 0.88 1.77
N VAL A 17 0.57 1.73 0.81
CA VAL A 17 -0.79 2.15 0.51
C VAL A 17 -0.99 2.00 -0.99
N ILE A 18 -2.14 1.47 -1.40
CA ILE A 18 -2.59 1.54 -2.79
C ILE A 18 -3.76 2.50 -2.91
N GLU A 19 -3.81 3.22 -4.01
CA GLU A 19 -4.99 3.95 -4.45
C GLU A 19 -5.76 3.10 -5.45
N ARG A 20 -7.07 3.00 -5.25
CA ARG A 20 -7.99 2.35 -6.17
C ARG A 20 -9.08 3.32 -6.57
N LYS A 21 -9.57 3.17 -7.79
CA LYS A 21 -10.78 3.87 -8.21
C LYS A 21 -11.97 3.38 -7.40
N ASP A 22 -12.72 4.30 -6.84
CA ASP A 22 -13.96 4.03 -6.11
C ASP A 22 -15.11 4.76 -6.80
N GLU A 23 -16.27 4.10 -6.96
CA GLU A 23 -17.41 4.67 -7.69
C GLU A 23 -18.09 5.81 -6.93
N ARG A 24 -18.04 5.80 -5.59
CA ARG A 24 -18.72 6.78 -4.74
C ARG A 24 -17.84 7.97 -4.41
N PHE A 25 -16.55 7.73 -4.19
CA PHE A 25 -15.60 8.74 -3.72
C PHE A 25 -14.58 9.16 -4.77
N GLY A 26 -14.58 8.54 -5.95
CA GLY A 26 -13.56 8.72 -6.99
C GLY A 26 -12.29 7.90 -6.71
N SER A 27 -11.72 8.07 -5.51
CA SER A 27 -10.54 7.34 -5.05
C SER A 27 -10.72 6.77 -3.64
N SER A 28 -10.19 5.57 -3.41
CA SER A 28 -10.07 4.95 -2.09
C SER A 28 -8.63 4.49 -1.85
N PHE A 29 -8.16 4.64 -0.62
CA PHE A 29 -6.79 4.34 -0.22
C PHE A 29 -6.76 3.17 0.76
N HIS A 30 -6.01 2.12 0.41
CA HIS A 30 -6.01 0.86 1.14
C HIS A 30 -4.60 0.58 1.68
N PRO A 31 -4.41 0.44 3.00
CA PRO A 31 -3.16 -0.07 3.55
C PRO A 31 -2.91 -1.49 3.06
N ILE A 32 -1.69 -1.75 2.61
CA ILE A 32 -1.26 -3.05 2.11
C ILE A 32 -0.02 -3.54 2.86
N LYS A 33 0.13 -4.87 2.88
CA LYS A 33 1.35 -5.56 3.27
C LYS A 33 1.75 -6.55 2.20
N ARG A 34 3.04 -6.83 2.11
CA ARG A 34 3.56 -7.93 1.31
C ARG A 34 3.40 -9.21 2.12
N ASP A 35 2.78 -10.22 1.53
CA ASP A 35 2.70 -11.56 2.10
C ASP A 35 4.08 -12.23 2.03
N GLU A 36 4.55 -12.82 3.12
CA GLU A 36 5.88 -13.45 3.17
C GLU A 36 5.96 -14.73 2.34
N LYS A 37 4.84 -15.43 2.13
CA LYS A 37 4.80 -16.70 1.42
C LYS A 37 4.60 -16.51 -0.08
N THR A 38 3.64 -15.69 -0.47
CA THR A 38 3.32 -15.46 -1.89
C THR A 38 4.10 -14.30 -2.50
N ARG A 39 4.72 -13.45 -1.67
CA ARG A 39 5.34 -12.17 -2.07
C ARG A 39 4.36 -11.17 -2.69
N GLU A 40 3.06 -11.47 -2.66
CA GLU A 40 2.02 -10.61 -3.22
C GLU A 40 1.61 -9.51 -2.24
N MET A 41 1.09 -8.41 -2.77
CA MET A 41 0.55 -7.32 -1.96
C MET A 41 -0.91 -7.60 -1.60
N ILE A 42 -1.21 -7.66 -0.31
CA ILE A 42 -2.55 -7.89 0.24
C ILE A 42 -3.03 -6.70 1.07
N ILE A 43 -4.33 -6.39 0.98
CA ILE A 43 -4.96 -5.33 1.78
C ILE A 43 -5.05 -5.77 3.24
N ILE A 44 -4.64 -4.91 4.15
CA ILE A 44 -4.67 -5.18 5.58
C ILE A 44 -6.10 -5.02 6.09
N ASN A 45 -6.66 -6.08 6.66
CA ASN A 45 -7.98 -6.09 7.33
C ASN A 45 -9.13 -5.53 6.47
N ASN A 46 -9.01 -5.56 5.14
CA ASN A 46 -9.95 -4.92 4.21
C ASN A 46 -10.20 -3.42 4.52
N LEU A 47 -9.22 -2.74 5.12
CA LEU A 47 -9.31 -1.35 5.51
C LEU A 47 -9.18 -0.43 4.29
N TRP A 48 -9.98 0.63 4.30
CA TRP A 48 -9.94 1.66 3.30
C TRP A 48 -10.16 3.04 3.93
N TYR A 49 -9.65 4.04 3.25
CA TYR A 49 -9.72 5.45 3.65
C TYR A 49 -10.07 6.30 2.44
N THR A 50 -10.69 7.44 2.69
CA THR A 50 -10.97 8.45 1.66
C THR A 50 -9.74 9.29 1.31
N THR A 51 -8.67 9.24 2.11
CA THR A 51 -7.45 10.00 1.89
C THR A 51 -6.19 9.16 2.11
N TYR A 52 -5.15 9.45 1.33
CA TYR A 52 -3.82 8.85 1.50
C TYR A 52 -3.27 9.08 2.91
N THR A 53 -3.41 10.29 3.45
CA THR A 53 -2.92 10.63 4.80
C THR A 53 -3.58 9.77 5.88
N GLY A 54 -4.90 9.52 5.77
CA GLY A 54 -5.61 8.62 6.67
C GLY A 54 -5.05 7.20 6.62
N ALA A 55 -4.88 6.66 5.41
CA ALA A 55 -4.28 5.34 5.22
C ALA A 55 -2.82 5.27 5.74
N ARG A 56 -2.05 6.35 5.61
CA ARG A 56 -0.68 6.42 6.14
C ARG A 56 -0.66 6.48 7.67
N HIS A 57 -1.61 7.19 8.28
CA HIS A 57 -1.71 7.29 9.74
C HIS A 57 -2.01 5.95 10.41
N TYR A 58 -2.66 5.01 9.71
CA TYR A 58 -2.83 3.63 10.17
C TYR A 58 -1.52 3.03 10.69
N PHE A 59 -0.42 3.18 9.95
CA PHE A 59 0.90 2.65 10.29
C PHE A 59 1.61 3.39 11.42
N ARG A 60 1.06 4.51 11.88
CA ARG A 60 1.60 5.34 12.97
C ARG A 60 0.87 5.13 14.30
N LEU A 61 -0.21 4.38 14.29
CA LEU A 61 -0.94 4.07 15.52
C LEU A 61 -0.10 3.12 16.39
N ASN A 62 0.12 3.48 17.65
CA ASN A 62 0.94 2.71 18.58
C ASN A 62 0.40 1.29 18.84
N THR A 63 -0.87 1.05 18.56
CA THR A 63 -1.56 -0.24 18.73
C THR A 63 -1.41 -1.17 17.54
N ASN A 64 -0.68 -0.76 16.51
CA ASN A 64 -0.62 -1.48 15.25
C ASN A 64 0.72 -2.20 15.08
N ASP A 65 0.67 -3.48 14.71
CA ASP A 65 1.86 -4.31 14.49
C ASP A 65 2.58 -3.94 13.17
N TYR A 66 1.92 -3.18 12.29
CA TYR A 66 2.47 -2.75 11.01
C TYR A 66 3.24 -1.44 11.15
N ARG A 67 4.57 -1.55 11.28
CA ARG A 67 5.49 -0.40 11.34
C ARG A 67 6.23 -0.23 10.03
N VAL A 68 5.99 0.91 9.38
CA VAL A 68 6.65 1.28 8.12
C VAL A 68 8.12 1.61 8.35
N SER A 69 8.97 1.16 7.43
CA SER A 69 10.39 1.52 7.39
C SER A 69 10.59 2.82 6.59
N GLY A 70 11.11 3.85 7.24
CA GLY A 70 11.45 5.12 6.60
C GLY A 70 10.30 5.86 5.92
N ARG A 71 10.58 6.53 4.80
CA ARG A 71 9.58 7.36 4.09
C ARG A 71 8.94 6.57 2.95
N MET A 72 7.61 6.36 3.03
CA MET A 72 6.86 5.81 1.90
C MET A 72 7.07 6.63 0.61
N GLN A 73 7.46 5.95 -0.46
CA GLN A 73 7.68 6.53 -1.78
C GLN A 73 6.68 5.97 -2.78
N LYS A 74 6.24 6.82 -3.72
CA LYS A 74 5.36 6.38 -4.80
C LYS A 74 6.17 5.46 -5.72
N VAL A 75 5.70 4.24 -5.90
CA VAL A 75 6.32 3.29 -6.82
C VAL A 75 5.57 3.31 -8.14
N ASP A 76 6.33 3.44 -9.23
CA ASP A 76 5.77 3.33 -10.56
C ASP A 76 5.55 1.85 -10.89
N GLY A 77 4.40 1.50 -11.46
CA GLY A 77 4.01 0.10 -11.68
C GLY A 77 5.03 -0.70 -12.51
N MET A 78 5.81 -0.01 -13.33
CA MET A 78 6.87 -0.58 -14.17
C MET A 78 8.15 -0.90 -13.38
N GLN A 79 8.47 -0.14 -12.32
CA GLN A 79 9.65 -0.40 -11.48
C GLN A 79 9.46 -1.57 -10.50
N TRP A 80 8.23 -1.81 -10.04
CA TRP A 80 7.92 -2.94 -9.16
C TRP A 80 8.14 -4.28 -9.88
N ALA A 81 7.62 -4.42 -11.11
CA ALA A 81 7.76 -5.66 -11.89
C ALA A 81 9.23 -5.98 -12.24
N LEU A 82 10.06 -4.95 -12.43
CA LEU A 82 11.50 -5.11 -12.69
C LEU A 82 12.27 -5.59 -11.45
N ARG A 83 11.89 -5.15 -10.25
CA ARG A 83 12.51 -5.57 -8.97
C ARG A 83 12.27 -7.03 -8.61
N GLU A 84 11.20 -7.64 -9.12
CA GLU A 84 10.88 -9.06 -8.88
C GLU A 84 11.46 -10.00 -9.94
N SER A 85 12.09 -9.46 -11.00
CA SER A 85 12.72 -10.22 -12.10
C SER A 85 14.25 -10.31 -12.00
N SER A 86 14.85 -9.84 -10.90
CA SER A 86 16.31 -9.85 -10.65
C SER A 86 16.68 -10.71 -9.45
#